data_AF-A0A3D5FF41-F1
#
_entry.id   AF-A0A3D5FF41-F1
#
_cell.length_a   1.000
_cell.length_b   1.000
_cell.length_c   1.000
_cell.angle_alpha   90.00
_cell.angle_beta   90.00
_cell.angle_gamma   90.00
#
_symmetry.space_group_name_H-M   'P 1'
#
loop_
_entity.id
_entity.type
_entity.pdbx_description
1 polymer ?
#
loop_
_entity_poly.entity_id
_entity_poly.type
_entity_poly.pdbx_seq_one_letter_code
_entity_poly.pdbx_strand_id
1 'polypeptide(L)'
;HTLQDMRDIVRRSSANRLNGIDSEVLSPADIKALVPAINISAEARYPVLGASFQPRGGVARHDAVAWGFARAADRHGVDIIENCEVTGIRREGDRVTGADTSRG
;
A
#
# COMPACT_ATOMS: atom_id res chain seq x y z
N HIS A 1 11.97 -16.20 12.39
CA HIS A 1 11.00 -16.98 11.61
C HIS A 1 11.04 -18.44 12.03
N THR A 2 9.92 -19.16 11.92
CA THR A 2 9.84 -20.62 12.06
C THR A 2 9.75 -21.29 10.67
N LEU A 3 9.85 -22.62 10.61
CA LEU A 3 9.57 -23.37 9.37
C LEU A 3 8.11 -23.24 8.92
N GLN A 4 7.18 -22.98 9.85
CA GLN A 4 5.80 -22.67 9.50
C GLN A 4 5.70 -21.31 8.80
N ASP A 5 6.38 -20.28 9.31
CA ASP A 5 6.37 -18.94 8.70
C ASP A 5 6.88 -18.98 7.25
N MET A 6 7.89 -19.81 6.97
CA MET A 6 8.40 -20.00 5.61
C MET A 6 7.37 -20.65 4.67
N ARG A 7 6.59 -21.62 5.16
CA ARG A 7 5.48 -22.20 4.39
C ARG A 7 4.41 -21.17 4.08
N ASP A 8 4.11 -20.29 5.04
CA ASP A 8 3.15 -19.21 4.84
C ASP A 8 3.65 -18.14 3.85
N ILE A 9 4.96 -17.85 3.85
CA ILE A 9 5.61 -17.01 2.83
C ILE A 9 5.46 -17.63 1.44
N VAL A 10 5.75 -18.93 1.29
CA VAL A 10 5.64 -19.64 0.01
C VAL A 10 4.19 -19.67 -0.49
N ARG A 11 3.23 -19.92 0.42
CA ARG A 11 1.79 -19.89 0.10
C ARG A 11 1.36 -18.53 -0.42
N ARG A 12 1.77 -17.45 0.26
CA ARG A 12 1.45 -16.07 -0.13
C ARG A 12 2.08 -15.67 -1.46
N SER A 13 3.37 -15.96 -1.63
CA SER A 13 4.08 -15.67 -2.88
C SER A 13 3.46 -16.42 -4.07
N SER A 14 3.02 -17.66 -3.86
CA SER A 14 2.31 -18.43 -4.87
C SER A 14 0.94 -17.84 -5.21
N ALA A 15 0.18 -17.38 -4.20
CA ALA A 15 -1.08 -16.68 -4.42
C ALA A 15 -0.88 -15.36 -5.20
N ASN A 16 0.15 -14.58 -4.88
CA ASN A 16 0.48 -13.35 -5.63
C ASN A 16 0.75 -13.67 -7.11
N ARG A 17 1.58 -14.68 -7.39
CA ARG A 17 1.87 -15.12 -8.77
C ARG A 17 0.63 -15.58 -9.51
N LEU A 18 -0.29 -16.32 -8.86
CA LEU A 18 -1.58 -16.71 -9.44
C LEU A 18 -2.45 -15.50 -9.81
N ASN A 19 -2.30 -14.37 -9.11
CA ASN A 19 -2.99 -13.11 -9.41
C ASN A 19 -2.21 -12.22 -10.39
N GLY A 20 -1.16 -12.73 -11.05
CA GLY A 20 -0.35 -11.96 -12.00
C GLY A 20 0.57 -10.91 -11.35
N ILE A 21 0.83 -11.04 -10.05
CA ILE A 21 1.72 -10.15 -9.30
C ILE A 21 3.07 -10.85 -9.12
N ASP A 22 4.15 -10.23 -9.59
CA ASP A 22 5.51 -10.73 -9.39
C ASP A 22 5.79 -10.94 -7.90
N SER A 23 6.23 -12.14 -7.53
CA SER A 23 6.66 -12.44 -6.17
C SER A 23 7.66 -13.59 -6.17
N GLU A 24 8.71 -13.44 -5.38
CA GLU A 24 9.81 -14.38 -5.23
C GLU A 24 9.91 -14.82 -3.77
N VAL A 25 10.46 -16.00 -3.53
CA VAL A 25 10.84 -16.47 -2.20
C VAL A 25 12.36 -16.53 -2.16
N LEU A 26 12.97 -15.71 -1.31
CA LEU A 26 14.41 -15.55 -1.22
C LEU A 26 15.00 -16.34 -0.05
N SER A 27 16.19 -16.90 -0.26
CA SER A 27 17.02 -17.45 0.79
C SER A 27 17.80 -16.34 1.54
N PRO A 28 18.39 -16.63 2.71
CA PRO A 28 19.25 -15.67 3.40
C PRO A 28 20.45 -15.20 2.54
N ALA A 29 20.98 -16.06 1.68
CA ALA A 29 22.08 -15.70 0.78
C ALA A 29 21.62 -14.70 -0.30
N ASP A 30 20.44 -14.94 -0.90
CA ASP A 30 19.86 -14.01 -1.88
C ASP A 30 19.59 -12.64 -1.24
N ILE A 31 19.06 -12.64 -0.01
CA ILE A 31 18.82 -11.42 0.76
C ILE A 31 20.12 -10.67 1.03
N LYS A 32 21.20 -11.37 1.38
CA LYS A 32 22.52 -10.75 1.63
C LYS A 32 23.13 -10.18 0.37
N ALA A 33 22.93 -10.81 -0.79
CA ALA A 33 23.36 -10.30 -2.07
C ALA A 33 22.61 -9.00 -2.44
N LEU A 34 21.29 -8.95 -2.19
CA LEU A 34 20.47 -7.76 -2.48
C LEU A 34 20.67 -6.62 -1.47
N VAL A 35 20.84 -6.95 -0.19
CA VAL A 35 20.97 -5.97 0.90
C VAL A 35 22.24 -6.29 1.71
N PRO A 36 23.44 -5.87 1.26
CA PRO A 36 24.70 -6.22 1.92
C PRO A 36 24.79 -5.78 3.38
N ALA A 37 24.06 -4.75 3.79
CA ALA A 37 24.03 -4.25 5.16
C ALA A 37 23.24 -5.15 6.14
N ILE A 38 22.40 -6.07 5.66
CA ILE A 38 21.56 -6.90 6.53
C ILE A 38 22.40 -7.96 7.26
N ASN A 39 22.12 -8.17 8.54
CA ASN A 39 22.73 -9.25 9.33
C ASN A 39 21.94 -10.55 9.14
N ILE A 40 22.61 -11.57 8.61
CA ILE A 40 22.04 -12.91 8.37
C ILE A 40 22.70 -14.00 9.24
N SER A 41 23.42 -13.62 10.30
CA SER A 41 24.08 -14.58 11.18
C SER A 41 23.07 -15.59 11.76
N ALA A 42 23.42 -16.87 11.73
CA ALA A 42 22.65 -17.94 12.35
C ALA A 42 22.63 -17.83 13.88
N GLU A 43 23.59 -17.10 14.48
CA GLU A 43 23.71 -16.88 15.92
C GLU A 43 22.85 -15.69 16.41
N ALA A 44 22.23 -14.94 15.48
CA ALA A 44 21.32 -13.86 15.87
C ALA A 44 20.13 -14.43 16.66
N ARG A 45 19.65 -13.68 17.66
CA ARG A 45 18.48 -14.06 18.47
C ARG A 45 17.28 -14.54 17.63
N TYR A 46 17.10 -13.94 16.45
CA TYR A 46 16.10 -14.34 15.46
C TYR A 46 16.76 -14.45 14.08
N PRO A 47 17.21 -15.65 13.67
CA PRO A 47 17.87 -15.82 12.38
C PRO A 47 16.88 -15.59 11.23
N VAL A 48 17.38 -14.97 10.17
CA VAL A 48 16.66 -14.83 8.90
C VAL A 48 16.63 -16.19 8.22
N LEU A 49 15.43 -16.71 7.95
CA LEU A 49 15.25 -17.98 7.23
C LEU A 49 14.94 -17.79 5.74
N GLY A 50 14.52 -16.58 5.37
CA GLY A 50 14.13 -16.20 4.01
C GLY A 50 13.11 -15.08 4.03
N ALA A 51 12.61 -14.71 2.85
CA ALA A 51 11.63 -13.63 2.68
C ALA A 51 10.75 -13.86 1.45
N SER A 52 9.53 -13.29 1.45
CA SER A 52 8.85 -12.97 0.20
C SER A 52 9.38 -11.64 -0.32
N PHE A 53 9.74 -11.59 -1.59
CA PHE A 53 10.24 -10.39 -2.25
C PHE A 53 9.37 -10.06 -3.47
N GLN A 54 9.18 -8.77 -3.74
CA GLN A 54 8.51 -8.27 -4.94
C GLN A 54 9.45 -7.24 -5.58
N PRO A 55 10.14 -7.56 -6.68
CA PRO A 55 11.16 -6.68 -7.26
C PRO A 55 10.66 -5.29 -7.65
N ARG A 56 9.42 -5.21 -8.16
CA ARG A 56 8.76 -3.95 -8.53
C ARG A 56 8.11 -3.22 -7.34
N GLY A 57 8.21 -3.78 -6.13
CA GLY A 57 7.67 -3.17 -4.92
C GLY A 57 8.37 -1.85 -4.63
N GLY A 58 7.68 -0.93 -3.97
CA GLY A 58 8.21 0.39 -3.67
C GLY A 58 7.41 1.13 -2.63
N VAL A 59 7.83 2.36 -2.35
CA VAL A 59 7.15 3.24 -1.41
C VAL A 59 6.23 4.17 -2.18
N ALA A 60 4.93 4.14 -1.87
CA ALA A 60 3.98 5.11 -2.37
C ALA A 60 3.90 6.31 -1.42
N ARG A 61 4.29 7.50 -1.90
CA ARG A 61 4.11 8.75 -1.15
C ARG A 61 2.65 9.19 -1.24
N HIS A 62 1.85 8.84 -0.23
CA HIS A 62 0.39 8.97 -0.27
C HIS A 62 -0.10 10.41 -0.52
N ASP A 63 0.57 11.43 0.04
CA ASP A 63 0.24 12.84 -0.22
C ASP A 63 0.45 13.20 -1.68
N ALA A 64 1.52 12.70 -2.31
CA ALA A 64 1.79 12.97 -3.72
C ALA A 64 0.70 12.39 -4.62
N VAL A 65 0.18 11.22 -4.25
CA VAL A 65 -0.93 10.57 -4.96
C VAL A 65 -2.20 11.41 -4.85
N ALA A 66 -2.59 11.79 -3.62
CA ALA A 66 -3.76 12.62 -3.38
C ALA A 66 -3.68 13.95 -4.16
N TRP A 67 -2.55 14.66 -4.07
CA TRP A 67 -2.33 15.92 -4.79
C TRP A 67 -2.17 15.72 -6.30
N GLY A 68 -1.71 14.57 -6.75
CA GLY A 68 -1.68 14.20 -8.17
C GLY A 68 -3.09 14.13 -8.75
N PHE A 69 -3.99 13.42 -8.07
CA PHE A 69 -5.40 13.34 -8.46
C PHE A 69 -6.10 14.69 -8.35
N ALA A 70 -5.94 15.41 -7.24
CA ALA A 70 -6.54 16.73 -7.04
C ALA A 70 -6.21 17.69 -8.19
N ARG A 71 -4.92 17.79 -8.57
CA ARG A 71 -4.49 18.63 -9.69
C ARG A 71 -5.03 18.17 -11.05
N ALA A 72 -5.19 16.87 -11.26
CA ALA A 72 -5.79 16.38 -12.50
C ALA A 72 -7.30 16.68 -12.56
N ALA A 73 -8.02 16.49 -11.45
CA ALA A 73 -9.43 16.79 -11.34
C ALA A 73 -9.71 18.28 -11.58
N ASP A 74 -8.93 19.18 -10.97
CA ASP A 74 -8.99 20.63 -11.19
C ASP A 74 -8.81 21.00 -12.68
N ARG A 75 -7.81 20.40 -13.36
CA ARG A 75 -7.63 20.58 -14.81
C ARG A 75 -8.80 20.07 -15.66
N HIS A 76 -9.62 19.17 -15.13
CA HIS A 76 -10.84 18.69 -15.75
C HIS A 76 -12.10 19.47 -15.31
N GLY A 77 -11.93 20.58 -14.57
CA GLY A 77 -13.00 21.46 -14.15
C GLY A 77 -13.71 21.06 -12.85
N VAL A 78 -13.09 20.20 -12.03
CA VAL A 78 -13.62 19.86 -10.70
C VAL A 78 -13.18 20.92 -9.69
N ASP A 79 -14.13 21.52 -8.99
CA ASP A 79 -13.84 22.43 -7.87
C ASP A 79 -13.43 21.65 -6.62
N ILE A 80 -12.28 22.01 -6.05
CA ILE A 80 -11.79 21.46 -4.77
C ILE A 80 -11.86 22.55 -3.71
N ILE A 81 -12.80 22.40 -2.77
CA ILE A 81 -13.05 23.40 -1.72
C ILE A 81 -12.53 22.86 -0.38
N GLU A 82 -11.35 23.33 0.02
CA GLU A 82 -10.76 23.00 1.31
C GLU A 82 -11.35 23.85 2.44
N ASN A 83 -11.13 23.40 3.68
CA ASN A 83 -11.64 24.05 4.91
C ASN A 83 -13.16 24.30 4.85
N CYS A 84 -13.88 23.37 4.22
CA CYS A 84 -15.31 23.42 3.97
C CYS A 84 -15.95 22.21 4.66
N GLU A 85 -16.23 22.34 5.95
CA GLU A 85 -16.81 21.26 6.73
C GLU A 85 -18.25 21.04 6.28
N VAL A 86 -18.60 19.79 5.97
CA VAL A 86 -19.99 19.40 5.71
C VAL A 86 -20.68 19.19 7.05
N THR A 87 -21.74 19.96 7.29
CA THR A 87 -22.51 19.95 8.55
C THR A 87 -23.85 19.24 8.40
N GLY A 88 -24.33 19.05 7.17
CA GLY A 88 -25.59 18.37 6.88
C GLY A 88 -25.69 17.88 5.44
N ILE A 89 -26.62 16.96 5.20
CA ILE A 89 -26.99 16.46 3.86
C ILE A 89 -28.47 16.79 3.63
N ARG A 90 -28.75 17.57 2.58
CA ARG A 90 -30.11 17.95 2.18
C ARG A 90 -30.76 16.84 1.37
N ARG A 91 -32.02 16.55 1.68
CA ARG A 91 -32.81 15.51 1.04
C ARG A 91 -34.24 15.98 0.74
N GLU A 92 -34.78 15.51 -0.38
CA GLU A 92 -36.19 15.63 -0.76
C GLU A 92 -36.75 14.21 -0.91
N GLY A 93 -37.49 13.75 0.09
CA GLY A 93 -37.88 12.34 0.18
C GLY A 93 -36.65 11.42 0.16
N ASP A 94 -36.61 10.49 -0.80
CA ASP A 94 -35.52 9.52 -0.94
C ASP A 94 -34.31 10.03 -1.74
N ARG A 95 -34.34 11.27 -2.25
CA ARG A 95 -33.28 11.84 -3.09
C ARG A 95 -32.40 12.82 -2.32
N VAL A 96 -31.07 12.70 -2.46
CA VAL A 96 -30.11 13.72 -1.99
C VAL A 96 -30.09 14.88 -2.96
N THR A 97 -30.16 16.11 -2.44
CA THR A 97 -30.24 17.34 -3.24
C THR A 97 -29.09 18.31 -2.98
N GLY A 98 -28.32 18.10 -1.92
CA GLY A 98 -27.11 18.89 -1.65
C GLY A 98 -26.48 18.57 -0.30
N ALA A 99 -25.47 19.36 0.05
CA ALA A 99 -24.86 19.39 1.37
C ALA A 99 -24.97 20.81 1.93
N ASP A 100 -25.04 20.91 3.25
CA ASP A 100 -24.87 22.17 3.98
C ASP A 100 -23.43 22.21 4.49
N THR A 101 -22.77 23.36 4.32
CA THR A 101 -21.35 23.49 4.66
C THR A 101 -21.06 24.73 5.48
N SER A 102 -19.88 24.79 6.10
CA SER A 102 -19.37 25.99 6.78
C SER A 102 -19.18 27.19 5.84
N ARG A 103 -19.21 26.98 4.51
CA ARG A 103 -19.03 28.02 3.48
C ARG A 103 -20.29 28.30 2.66
N GLY A 104 -21.44 27.74 3.06
CA GLY A 104 -22.72 27.84 2.35
C GLY A 104 -23.14 26.56 1.65
#